data_AF-A0AA88YVS5-F1
#
_entry.id   AF-A0AA88YVS5-F1
#
_cell.length_a   1.000
_cell.length_b   1.000
_cell.length_c   1.000
_cell.angle_alpha   90.00
_cell.angle_beta   90.00
_cell.angle_gamma   90.00
#
_symmetry.space_group_name_H-M   'P 1'
#
loop_
_entity.id
_entity.type
_entity.pdbx_description
1 polymer ?
#
loop_
_entity_poly.entity_id
_entity_poly.type
_entity_poly.pdbx_seq_one_letter_code
_entity_poly.pdbx_strand_id
1 'polypeptide(L)'
;MCEKETPKAIHDKIDYVDGLDRASRERYNSKLKLINALDPCKLTTKDWGCEAEKFPEIAYPDIVNYLVYTQSAYTLDDLKVYKSLESYNQFVCGWVKDVLVKEINIKSVITGRHKIDNSENQKPKAYKIRIKEEPKIIAERDGAILTGHCDCMAGLGEVCSHVGALLFYVDALVKLRNSKTVTREPTYWMLPSGFRKVEHAMLGDINFKSAKSLRKDLNDNIDNVLISRRSSSSQHLPTIPIPSDSKINYFYRRLHNTKGKPVILSLTEQYSPLYVPTC
;
A
#
# COMPACT_ATOMS: atom_id res chain seq x y z
N MET A 1 -5.50 11.57 -14.43
CA MET A 1 -6.60 11.25 -15.38
C MET A 1 -6.77 9.74 -15.43
N CYS A 2 -7.92 9.22 -14.98
CA CYS A 2 -8.28 7.80 -15.11
C CYS A 2 -8.93 7.59 -16.48
N GLU A 3 -8.20 7.06 -17.45
CA GLU A 3 -8.79 6.58 -18.70
C GLU A 3 -9.48 5.24 -18.46
N LYS A 4 -10.74 5.18 -18.89
CA LYS A 4 -11.64 4.04 -18.72
C LYS A 4 -11.65 3.22 -20.00
N GLU A 5 -11.03 2.05 -19.98
CA GLU A 5 -11.32 1.02 -20.99
C GLU A 5 -12.60 0.28 -20.60
N THR A 6 -13.57 0.23 -21.52
CA THR A 6 -14.82 -0.52 -21.39
C THR A 6 -14.68 -1.90 -22.05
N PRO A 7 -14.94 -3.01 -21.33
CA PRO A 7 -15.19 -4.30 -21.98
C PRO A 7 -16.68 -4.58 -22.08
N LYS A 8 -17.07 -5.02 -23.29
CA LYS A 8 -18.39 -5.53 -23.69
C LYS A 8 -18.96 -6.55 -22.71
N ALA A 9 -20.25 -6.41 -22.45
CA ALA A 9 -21.10 -7.36 -21.75
C ALA A 9 -21.25 -8.67 -22.57
N ILE A 10 -21.21 -9.82 -21.89
CA ILE A 10 -21.97 -11.06 -22.16
C ILE A 10 -21.75 -11.97 -20.93
N HIS A 11 -22.82 -12.16 -20.16
CA HIS A 11 -23.23 -13.34 -19.39
C HIS A 11 -24.18 -12.85 -18.29
N ASP A 12 -25.40 -13.40 -18.27
CA ASP A 12 -26.36 -13.21 -17.18
C ASP A 12 -25.67 -13.54 -15.86
N LYS A 13 -25.43 -12.50 -15.08
CA LYS A 13 -24.68 -12.56 -13.84
C LYS A 13 -25.63 -13.10 -12.78
N ILE A 14 -25.49 -14.39 -12.45
CA ILE A 14 -26.13 -14.96 -11.24
C ILE A 14 -25.81 -14.00 -10.09
N ASP A 15 -26.85 -13.59 -9.35
CA ASP A 15 -26.67 -12.69 -8.21
C ASP A 15 -25.71 -13.35 -7.22
N TYR A 16 -24.70 -12.62 -6.75
CA TYR A 16 -23.66 -13.16 -5.86
C TYR A 16 -24.28 -13.87 -4.64
N VAL A 17 -25.35 -13.28 -4.13
CA VAL A 17 -26.11 -13.75 -2.97
C VAL A 17 -26.75 -15.11 -3.22
N ASP A 18 -27.22 -15.37 -4.45
CA ASP A 18 -27.88 -16.63 -4.82
C ASP A 18 -26.90 -17.80 -4.90
N GLY A 19 -25.63 -17.50 -5.18
CA GLY A 19 -24.54 -18.48 -5.18
C GLY A 19 -24.02 -18.89 -3.79
N LEU A 20 -24.42 -18.18 -2.72
CA LEU A 20 -23.99 -18.48 -1.36
C LEU A 20 -24.85 -19.58 -0.71
N ASP A 21 -24.23 -20.40 0.15
CA ASP A 21 -24.96 -21.30 1.04
C ASP A 21 -25.83 -20.54 2.05
N ARG A 22 -26.80 -21.23 2.67
CA ARG A 22 -27.77 -20.60 3.58
C ARG A 22 -27.11 -19.81 4.71
N ALA A 23 -26.10 -20.38 5.37
CA ALA A 23 -25.46 -19.75 6.51
C ALA A 23 -24.64 -18.53 6.07
N SER A 24 -23.90 -18.64 4.97
CA SER A 24 -23.13 -17.50 4.42
C SER A 24 -24.03 -16.37 3.92
N ARG A 25 -25.18 -16.70 3.34
CA ARG A 25 -26.19 -15.72 2.93
C ARG A 25 -26.79 -14.97 4.12
N GLU A 26 -27.12 -15.67 5.20
CA GLU A 26 -27.62 -15.05 6.43
C GLU A 26 -26.59 -14.09 7.04
N ARG A 27 -25.31 -14.48 7.08
CA ARG A 27 -24.23 -13.58 7.51
C ARG A 27 -24.10 -12.38 6.59
N TYR A 28 -24.11 -12.57 5.27
CA TYR A 28 -24.07 -11.47 4.30
C TYR A 28 -25.22 -10.48 4.51
N ASN A 29 -26.45 -10.98 4.64
CA ASN A 29 -27.64 -10.16 4.89
C ASN A 29 -27.54 -9.39 6.22
N SER A 30 -26.93 -9.98 7.24
CA SER A 30 -26.70 -9.31 8.53
C SER A 30 -25.75 -8.12 8.38
N LYS A 31 -24.74 -8.23 7.49
CA LYS A 31 -23.86 -7.10 7.13
C LYS A 31 -24.61 -6.02 6.38
N LEU A 32 -25.50 -6.39 5.45
CA LEU A 32 -26.31 -5.42 4.71
C LEU A 32 -27.19 -4.57 5.64
N LYS A 33 -27.72 -5.15 6.73
CA LYS A 33 -28.47 -4.38 7.75
C LYS A 33 -27.65 -3.23 8.35
N LEU A 34 -26.32 -3.36 8.43
CA LEU A 34 -25.45 -2.29 8.94
C LEU A 34 -25.45 -1.06 8.03
N ILE A 35 -25.78 -1.23 6.74
CA ILE A 35 -25.71 -0.21 5.69
C ILE A 35 -27.07 0.01 5.02
N ASN A 36 -28.15 0.03 5.82
CA ASN A 36 -29.53 0.27 5.37
C ASN A 36 -30.02 -0.72 4.30
N ALA A 37 -29.57 -1.97 4.37
CA ALA A 37 -29.86 -3.02 3.39
C ALA A 37 -29.42 -2.68 1.95
N LEU A 38 -28.48 -1.72 1.79
CA LEU A 38 -27.88 -1.41 0.50
C LEU A 38 -26.82 -2.45 0.16
N ASP A 39 -26.98 -3.15 -0.95
CA ASP A 39 -26.03 -4.16 -1.38
C ASP A 39 -24.85 -3.54 -2.16
N PRO A 40 -23.60 -3.57 -1.62
CA PRO A 40 -22.45 -3.02 -2.31
C PRO A 40 -22.14 -3.72 -3.63
N CYS A 41 -22.54 -4.99 -3.80
CA CYS A 41 -22.35 -5.75 -5.04
C CYS A 41 -23.25 -5.26 -6.19
N LYS A 42 -24.30 -4.50 -5.87
CA LYS A 42 -25.28 -3.94 -6.83
C LYS A 42 -25.05 -2.46 -7.14
N LEU A 43 -24.09 -1.83 -6.46
CA LEU A 43 -23.75 -0.42 -6.69
C LEU A 43 -23.09 -0.21 -8.04
N THR A 44 -23.41 0.92 -8.69
CA THR A 44 -22.82 1.31 -9.98
C THR A 44 -21.53 2.09 -9.75
N THR A 45 -20.63 2.13 -10.74
CA THR A 45 -19.35 2.87 -10.68
C THR A 45 -19.49 4.35 -10.29
N LYS A 46 -20.67 4.96 -10.50
CA LYS A 46 -20.95 6.36 -10.12
C LYS A 46 -21.19 6.55 -8.63
N ASP A 47 -21.59 5.50 -7.93
CA ASP A 47 -21.90 5.58 -6.51
C ASP A 47 -20.64 5.70 -5.67
N TRP A 48 -19.52 5.22 -6.19
CA TRP A 48 -18.23 5.12 -5.53
C TRP A 48 -17.39 6.38 -5.68
N GLY A 49 -16.83 6.85 -4.56
CA GLY A 49 -15.82 7.89 -4.51
C GLY A 49 -14.41 7.34 -4.34
N CYS A 50 -13.41 8.20 -4.49
CA CYS A 50 -12.00 7.90 -4.21
C CYS A 50 -11.32 9.01 -3.39
N GLU A 51 -12.11 9.96 -2.87
CA GLU A 51 -11.59 11.09 -2.12
C GLU A 51 -11.10 10.62 -0.76
N ALA A 52 -9.82 10.91 -0.46
CA ALA A 52 -9.17 10.49 0.79
C ALA A 52 -9.95 10.94 2.05
N GLU A 53 -10.67 12.07 1.99
CA GLU A 53 -11.47 12.64 3.09
C GLU A 53 -12.67 11.78 3.51
N LYS A 54 -13.16 10.93 2.62
CA LYS A 54 -14.31 10.04 2.86
C LYS A 54 -13.92 8.71 3.50
N PHE A 55 -12.61 8.42 3.55
CA PHE A 55 -12.11 7.22 4.22
C PHE A 55 -12.19 7.37 5.74
N PRO A 56 -12.58 6.30 6.47
CA PRO A 56 -12.61 6.30 7.92
C PRO A 56 -11.19 6.41 8.51
N GLU A 57 -11.06 6.91 9.75
CA GLU A 57 -9.79 7.07 10.48
C GLU A 57 -9.23 5.73 11.00
N ILE A 58 -9.16 4.69 10.15
CA ILE A 58 -8.63 3.38 10.54
C ILE A 58 -7.13 3.50 10.84
N ALA A 59 -6.73 3.10 12.04
CA ALA A 59 -5.35 3.00 12.46
C ALA A 59 -4.92 1.55 12.71
N TYR A 60 -3.61 1.32 12.79
CA TYR A 60 -3.04 0.00 13.09
C TYR A 60 -3.67 -0.70 14.32
N PRO A 61 -3.94 -0.05 15.46
CA PRO A 61 -4.61 -0.69 16.59
C PRO A 61 -6.00 -1.22 16.25
N ASP A 62 -6.78 -0.49 15.43
CA ASP A 62 -8.11 -0.92 15.00
C ASP A 62 -8.03 -2.17 14.13
N ILE A 63 -7.03 -2.22 13.24
CA ILE A 63 -6.75 -3.40 12.40
C ILE A 63 -6.40 -4.61 13.27
N VAL A 64 -5.51 -4.45 14.26
CA VAL A 64 -5.16 -5.54 15.18
C VAL A 64 -6.38 -5.99 15.96
N ASN A 65 -7.18 -5.05 16.47
CA ASN A 65 -8.37 -5.36 17.22
C ASN A 65 -9.37 -6.17 16.39
N TYR A 66 -9.61 -5.75 15.16
CA TYR A 66 -10.51 -6.46 14.25
C TYR A 66 -9.98 -7.83 13.85
N LEU A 67 -8.69 -7.96 13.50
CA LEU A 67 -8.15 -9.23 13.00
C LEU A 67 -7.93 -10.27 14.11
N VAL A 68 -7.64 -9.82 15.33
CA VAL A 68 -7.25 -10.71 16.45
C VAL A 68 -8.42 -10.97 17.39
N TYR A 69 -9.17 -9.93 17.78
CA TYR A 69 -10.18 -10.01 18.85
C TYR A 69 -11.63 -10.04 18.36
N THR A 70 -11.88 -9.96 17.04
CA THR A 70 -13.23 -10.21 16.52
C THR A 70 -13.59 -11.66 16.73
N GLN A 71 -14.79 -11.93 17.23
CA GLN A 71 -15.28 -13.28 17.43
C GLN A 71 -15.64 -13.96 16.11
N SER A 72 -15.23 -15.21 15.98
CA SER A 72 -15.58 -16.07 14.87
C SER A 72 -17.07 -16.38 14.88
N ALA A 73 -17.75 -16.15 13.76
CA ALA A 73 -19.15 -16.55 13.60
C ALA A 73 -19.37 -18.07 13.67
N TYR A 74 -18.30 -18.88 13.59
CA TYR A 74 -18.38 -20.34 13.59
C TYR A 74 -18.02 -20.94 14.95
N THR A 75 -16.94 -20.46 15.55
CA THR A 75 -16.37 -21.04 16.77
C THR A 75 -16.69 -20.23 18.02
N LEU A 76 -17.21 -19.00 17.86
CA LEU A 76 -17.45 -18.00 18.93
C LEU A 76 -16.20 -17.54 19.69
N ASP A 77 -15.07 -18.22 19.49
CA ASP A 77 -13.75 -17.77 19.90
C ASP A 77 -13.24 -16.60 19.06
N ASP A 78 -12.32 -15.82 19.63
CA ASP A 78 -11.54 -14.82 18.93
C ASP A 78 -10.89 -15.42 17.66
N LEU A 79 -11.02 -14.72 16.53
CA LEU A 79 -10.54 -15.18 15.22
C LEU A 79 -9.02 -15.41 15.20
N LYS A 80 -8.25 -14.63 15.98
CA LYS A 80 -6.79 -14.77 16.13
C LYS A 80 -6.07 -14.94 14.78
N VAL A 81 -6.46 -14.14 13.77
CA VAL A 81 -5.93 -14.29 12.41
C VAL A 81 -4.58 -13.58 12.26
N TYR A 82 -3.57 -14.06 13.00
CA TYR A 82 -2.23 -13.49 12.98
C TYR A 82 -1.61 -13.51 11.58
N LYS A 83 -1.94 -14.51 10.76
CA LYS A 83 -1.49 -14.59 9.36
C LYS A 83 -2.01 -13.41 8.52
N SER A 84 -3.19 -12.88 8.82
CA SER A 84 -3.73 -11.71 8.11
C SER A 84 -2.97 -10.42 8.46
N LEU A 85 -2.22 -10.37 9.56
CA LEU A 85 -1.31 -9.25 9.86
C LEU A 85 -0.13 -9.20 8.87
N GLU A 86 0.25 -10.34 8.28
CA GLU A 86 1.27 -10.39 7.23
C GLU A 86 0.77 -9.85 5.89
N SER A 87 -0.55 -9.62 5.74
CA SER A 87 -1.15 -9.07 4.52
C SER A 87 -0.70 -7.66 4.20
N TYR A 88 -0.04 -6.98 5.15
CA TYR A 88 0.70 -5.76 4.87
C TYR A 88 1.70 -5.97 3.72
N ASN A 89 2.33 -7.15 3.61
CA ASN A 89 3.22 -7.47 2.50
C ASN A 89 2.49 -7.44 1.14
N GLN A 90 1.23 -7.89 1.09
CA GLN A 90 0.43 -7.86 -0.14
C GLN A 90 0.08 -6.41 -0.55
N PHE A 91 -0.28 -5.58 0.43
CA PHE A 91 -0.46 -4.14 0.23
C PHE A 91 0.81 -3.49 -0.34
N VAL A 92 1.96 -3.72 0.31
CA VAL A 92 3.25 -3.15 -0.07
C VAL A 92 3.73 -3.59 -1.44
N CYS A 93 3.46 -4.85 -1.81
CA CYS A 93 3.72 -5.36 -3.14
C CYS A 93 2.73 -4.83 -4.21
N GLY A 94 1.80 -3.93 -3.85
CA GLY A 94 0.87 -3.29 -4.78
C GLY A 94 -0.24 -4.23 -5.28
N TRP A 95 -0.67 -5.20 -4.47
CA TRP A 95 -1.71 -6.16 -4.85
C TRP A 95 -3.13 -5.61 -4.71
N VAL A 96 -3.29 -4.58 -3.87
CA VAL A 96 -4.54 -3.85 -3.68
C VAL A 96 -4.65 -2.74 -4.72
N LYS A 97 -5.77 -2.69 -5.43
CA LYS A 97 -6.03 -1.72 -6.49
C LYS A 97 -7.41 -1.11 -6.37
N ASP A 98 -7.58 0.04 -7.03
CA ASP A 98 -8.89 0.64 -7.29
C ASP A 98 -9.73 0.71 -6.01
N VAL A 99 -9.10 1.23 -4.95
CA VAL A 99 -9.74 1.36 -3.66
C VAL A 99 -10.73 2.51 -3.74
N LEU A 100 -11.97 2.19 -3.42
CA LEU A 100 -13.12 3.07 -3.53
C LEU A 100 -13.88 3.10 -2.22
N VAL A 101 -14.56 4.21 -1.96
CA VAL A 101 -15.31 4.43 -0.74
C VAL A 101 -16.70 4.97 -1.04
N LYS A 102 -17.70 4.49 -0.29
CA LYS A 102 -19.07 4.97 -0.27
C LYS A 102 -19.45 5.28 1.17
N GLU A 103 -19.79 6.54 1.44
CA GLU A 103 -20.36 6.91 2.73
C GLU A 103 -21.86 6.61 2.75
N ILE A 104 -22.30 6.01 3.85
CA ILE A 104 -23.69 5.68 4.14
C ILE A 104 -23.91 6.08 5.61
N ASN A 105 -24.51 7.25 5.81
CA ASN A 105 -24.69 7.88 7.13
C ASN A 105 -23.33 8.07 7.86
N ILE A 106 -23.18 7.50 9.06
CA ILE A 106 -21.96 7.55 9.87
C ILE A 106 -20.93 6.45 9.53
N LYS A 107 -21.25 5.60 8.54
CA LYS A 107 -20.44 4.45 8.13
C LYS A 107 -19.88 4.66 6.74
N SER A 108 -18.74 4.05 6.51
CA SER A 108 -18.07 4.00 5.22
C SER A 108 -17.96 2.56 4.75
N VAL A 109 -18.44 2.29 3.54
CA VAL A 109 -18.19 1.05 2.83
C VAL A 109 -16.98 1.27 1.94
N ILE A 110 -15.95 0.48 2.14
CA ILE A 110 -14.71 0.53 1.37
C ILE A 110 -14.65 -0.75 0.55
N THR A 111 -14.32 -0.63 -0.73
CA THR A 111 -14.06 -1.77 -1.60
C THR A 111 -12.70 -1.60 -2.25
N GLY A 112 -12.03 -2.71 -2.52
CA GLY A 112 -10.81 -2.74 -3.30
C GLY A 112 -10.85 -3.90 -4.28
N ARG A 113 -10.06 -3.81 -5.35
CA ARG A 113 -9.77 -4.96 -6.21
C ARG A 113 -8.48 -5.59 -5.76
N HIS A 114 -8.54 -6.86 -5.40
CA HIS A 114 -7.35 -7.63 -5.11
C HIS A 114 -6.90 -8.40 -6.35
N LYS A 115 -5.60 -8.32 -6.67
CA LYS A 115 -5.04 -9.14 -7.75
C LYS A 115 -4.67 -10.52 -7.21
N ILE A 116 -5.16 -11.56 -7.87
CA ILE A 116 -4.70 -12.93 -7.66
C ILE A 116 -3.66 -13.24 -8.74
N ASP A 117 -2.44 -13.55 -8.31
CA ASP A 117 -1.46 -14.18 -9.19
C ASP A 117 -1.76 -15.68 -9.24
N ASN A 118 -2.45 -16.12 -10.28
CA ASN A 118 -2.49 -17.53 -10.60
C ASN A 118 -1.09 -17.91 -11.11
N SER A 119 -0.26 -18.46 -10.23
CA SER A 119 0.98 -19.14 -10.60
C SER A 119 0.63 -20.44 -11.33
N GLU A 120 0.19 -20.35 -12.59
CA GLU A 120 0.09 -21.52 -13.45
C GLU A 120 0.28 -21.08 -14.89
N ASN A 121 1.52 -21.19 -15.34
CA ASN A 121 1.86 -21.22 -16.75
C ASN A 121 1.57 -22.65 -17.25
N GLN A 122 0.29 -22.99 -17.50
CA GLN A 122 -0.12 -24.19 -18.26
C GLN A 122 -1.66 -24.28 -18.38
N LYS A 123 -2.23 -23.60 -19.40
CA LYS A 123 -3.36 -24.07 -20.22
C LYS A 123 -3.73 -23.00 -21.27
N PRO A 124 -4.15 -23.40 -22.48
CA PRO A 124 -4.29 -22.50 -23.62
C PRO A 124 -5.43 -21.50 -23.41
N LYS A 125 -5.32 -20.39 -24.14
CA LYS A 125 -6.22 -19.23 -24.15
C LYS A 125 -7.68 -19.62 -24.47
N ALA A 126 -8.44 -20.06 -23.48
CA ALA A 126 -9.88 -20.04 -23.47
C ALA A 126 -10.33 -20.03 -22.01
N TYR A 127 -11.12 -19.03 -21.61
CA TYR A 127 -11.61 -18.86 -20.24
C TYR A 127 -10.56 -18.45 -19.18
N LYS A 128 -9.85 -17.34 -19.43
CA LYS A 128 -9.18 -16.61 -18.34
C LYS A 128 -10.23 -15.86 -17.53
N ILE A 129 -11.00 -16.56 -16.69
CA ILE A 129 -11.78 -15.95 -15.61
C ILE A 129 -10.74 -15.33 -14.69
N ARG A 130 -10.52 -14.02 -14.84
CA ARG A 130 -9.88 -13.26 -13.77
C ARG A 130 -10.89 -13.26 -12.64
N ILE A 131 -10.74 -14.17 -11.68
CA ILE A 131 -11.46 -14.07 -10.42
C ILE A 131 -10.95 -12.77 -9.79
N LYS A 132 -11.75 -11.72 -9.92
CA LYS A 132 -11.48 -10.44 -9.29
C LYS A 132 -12.09 -10.56 -7.92
N GLU A 133 -11.25 -10.86 -6.94
CA GLU A 133 -11.72 -10.82 -5.56
C GLU A 133 -11.86 -9.37 -5.13
N GLU A 134 -13.03 -9.05 -4.61
CA GLU A 134 -13.42 -7.69 -4.25
C GLU A 134 -13.70 -7.63 -2.74
N PRO A 135 -12.63 -7.52 -1.92
CA PRO A 135 -12.79 -7.29 -0.49
C PRO A 135 -13.57 -6.00 -0.23
N LYS A 136 -14.54 -6.10 0.67
CA LYS A 136 -15.43 -5.05 1.12
C LYS A 136 -15.32 -4.96 2.63
N ILE A 137 -15.24 -3.73 3.13
CA ILE A 137 -15.10 -3.43 4.54
C ILE A 137 -16.16 -2.40 4.89
N ILE A 138 -16.82 -2.58 6.02
CA ILE A 138 -17.71 -1.60 6.61
C ILE A 138 -17.04 -1.13 7.89
N ALA A 139 -16.81 0.17 7.99
CA ALA A 139 -16.22 0.79 9.15
C ALA A 139 -16.94 2.09 9.49
N GLU A 140 -16.86 2.50 10.75
CA GLU A 140 -17.33 3.81 11.21
C GLU A 140 -16.28 4.89 10.93
N ARG A 141 -16.72 6.14 10.87
CA ARG A 141 -15.86 7.30 10.57
C ARG A 141 -14.65 7.42 11.50
N ASP A 142 -14.78 6.99 12.74
CA ASP A 142 -13.75 7.04 13.79
C ASP A 142 -12.66 5.97 13.66
N GLY A 143 -12.82 5.01 12.74
CA GLY A 143 -11.87 3.92 12.53
C GLY A 143 -12.35 2.55 13.01
N ALA A 144 -13.49 2.46 13.71
CA ALA A 144 -14.01 1.19 14.18
C ALA A 144 -14.45 0.30 13.00
N ILE A 145 -13.80 -0.85 12.84
CA ILE A 145 -14.10 -1.82 11.77
C ILE A 145 -15.26 -2.71 12.24
N LEU A 146 -16.39 -2.63 11.55
CA LEU A 146 -17.59 -3.39 11.92
C LEU A 146 -17.58 -4.80 11.31
N THR A 147 -17.23 -4.91 10.02
CA THR A 147 -17.20 -6.20 9.33
C THR A 147 -16.41 -6.11 8.04
N GLY A 148 -15.84 -7.25 7.64
CA GLY A 148 -15.18 -7.50 6.38
C GLY A 148 -15.91 -8.59 5.60
N HIS A 149 -15.82 -8.52 4.29
CA HIS A 149 -16.36 -9.52 3.40
C HIS A 149 -15.50 -9.63 2.16
N CYS A 150 -15.18 -10.85 1.76
CA CYS A 150 -14.50 -11.13 0.51
C CYS A 150 -15.07 -12.42 -0.07
N ASP A 151 -15.16 -12.46 -1.38
CA ASP A 151 -15.62 -13.58 -2.20
C ASP A 151 -14.61 -14.73 -2.29
N CYS A 152 -13.40 -14.56 -1.74
CA CYS A 152 -12.44 -15.65 -1.62
C CYS A 152 -12.92 -16.72 -0.63
N MET A 153 -12.39 -17.94 -0.77
CA MET A 153 -12.76 -19.09 0.08
C MET A 153 -12.62 -18.80 1.59
N ALA A 154 -11.58 -18.05 2.00
CA ALA A 154 -11.37 -17.64 3.38
C ALA A 154 -12.23 -16.43 3.80
N GLY A 155 -12.67 -15.61 2.84
CA GLY A 155 -13.37 -14.34 3.05
C GLY A 155 -14.82 -14.50 3.52
N LEU A 156 -15.39 -15.68 3.33
CA LEU A 156 -16.69 -16.07 3.91
C LEU A 156 -16.67 -16.10 5.45
N GLY A 157 -15.47 -16.20 6.04
CA GLY A 157 -15.18 -16.06 7.47
C GLY A 157 -14.82 -14.64 7.90
N GLU A 158 -15.15 -13.62 7.10
CA GLU A 158 -15.03 -12.18 7.39
C GLU A 158 -13.61 -11.60 7.43
N VAL A 159 -12.62 -12.45 7.67
CA VAL A 159 -11.22 -12.08 7.80
C VAL A 159 -10.35 -12.97 6.92
N CYS A 160 -9.97 -12.44 5.76
CA CYS A 160 -8.97 -13.05 4.88
C CYS A 160 -7.79 -12.10 4.65
N SER A 161 -6.75 -12.59 3.97
CA SER A 161 -5.60 -11.75 3.63
C SER A 161 -5.96 -10.56 2.74
N HIS A 162 -6.98 -10.69 1.89
CA HIS A 162 -7.44 -9.59 1.01
C HIS A 162 -8.10 -8.47 1.80
N VAL A 163 -8.90 -8.82 2.81
CA VAL A 163 -9.46 -7.85 3.77
C VAL A 163 -8.33 -7.20 4.55
N GLY A 164 -7.37 -7.98 5.06
CA GLY A 164 -6.19 -7.45 5.76
C GLY A 164 -5.37 -6.48 4.91
N ALA A 165 -5.08 -6.82 3.66
CA ALA A 165 -4.33 -5.97 2.74
C ALA A 165 -5.08 -4.66 2.45
N LEU A 166 -6.41 -4.72 2.28
CA LEU A 166 -7.25 -3.53 2.10
C LEU A 166 -7.26 -2.64 3.35
N LEU A 167 -7.33 -3.22 4.56
CA LEU A 167 -7.22 -2.48 5.81
C LEU A 167 -5.89 -1.73 5.92
N PHE A 168 -4.77 -2.39 5.63
CA PHE A 168 -3.44 -1.74 5.65
C PHE A 168 -3.30 -0.65 4.58
N TYR A 169 -3.96 -0.79 3.43
CA TYR A 169 -4.02 0.29 2.44
C TYR A 169 -4.73 1.52 3.03
N VAL A 170 -5.86 1.33 3.73
CA VAL A 170 -6.60 2.44 4.34
C VAL A 170 -5.80 3.10 5.46
N ASP A 171 -5.15 2.34 6.35
CA ASP A 171 -4.27 2.91 7.39
C ASP A 171 -3.14 3.75 6.79
N ALA A 172 -2.48 3.28 5.73
CA ALA A 172 -1.46 4.04 5.03
C ALA A 172 -2.03 5.31 4.35
N LEU A 173 -3.22 5.20 3.75
CA LEU A 173 -3.91 6.33 3.12
C LEU A 173 -4.29 7.40 4.16
N VAL A 174 -4.78 6.99 5.33
CA VAL A 174 -5.17 7.87 6.44
C VAL A 174 -3.95 8.58 7.00
N LYS A 175 -2.87 7.86 7.30
CA LYS A 175 -1.59 8.45 7.72
C LYS A 175 -1.12 9.50 6.72
N LEU A 176 -1.23 9.19 5.43
CA LEU A 176 -0.82 10.09 4.38
C LEU A 176 -1.73 11.31 4.24
N ARG A 177 -3.05 11.14 4.37
CA ARG A 177 -4.03 12.24 4.42
C ARG A 177 -3.73 13.17 5.57
N ASN A 178 -3.58 12.63 6.77
CA ASN A 178 -3.32 13.39 8.00
C ASN A 178 -1.92 14.04 7.95
N SER A 179 -1.03 13.52 7.10
CA SER A 179 0.25 14.12 6.77
C SER A 179 0.20 15.29 5.76
N LYS A 180 -0.98 15.77 5.30
CA LYS A 180 -1.11 16.94 4.41
C LYS A 180 -1.23 18.27 5.17
N THR A 181 -0.78 19.37 4.55
CA THR A 181 -1.09 20.77 4.92
C THR A 181 -1.78 21.44 3.72
N VAL A 182 -2.53 22.51 3.99
CA VAL A 182 -3.51 23.24 3.14
C VAL A 182 -3.03 23.64 1.72
N THR A 183 -1.74 23.53 1.39
CA THR A 183 -1.17 24.01 0.11
C THR A 183 -0.65 22.94 -0.84
N ARG A 184 -0.76 21.63 -0.55
CA ARG A 184 -0.24 20.57 -1.45
C ARG A 184 -1.31 19.63 -1.99
N GLU A 185 -1.23 19.38 -3.29
CA GLU A 185 -2.03 18.40 -4.02
C GLU A 185 -1.95 17.00 -3.41
N PRO A 186 -2.99 16.16 -3.59
CA PRO A 186 -3.10 14.89 -2.92
C PRO A 186 -1.97 13.93 -3.30
N THR A 187 -1.13 13.59 -2.32
CA THR A 187 0.03 12.71 -2.43
C THR A 187 -0.27 11.23 -2.66
N TYR A 188 -1.39 10.87 -3.30
CA TYR A 188 -1.81 9.47 -3.51
C TYR A 188 -0.79 8.63 -4.30
N TRP A 189 0.15 9.27 -5.02
CA TRP A 189 1.25 8.61 -5.72
C TRP A 189 2.26 7.92 -4.80
N MET A 190 2.29 8.25 -3.49
CA MET A 190 3.21 7.61 -2.54
C MET A 190 2.75 6.24 -2.05
N LEU A 191 1.46 5.91 -2.20
CA LEU A 191 1.00 4.55 -1.94
C LEU A 191 1.45 3.64 -3.09
N PRO A 192 1.76 2.36 -2.82
CA PRO A 192 2.09 1.38 -3.85
C PRO A 192 1.06 1.43 -4.96
N SER A 193 1.48 1.92 -6.12
CA SER A 193 0.61 1.92 -7.29
C SER A 193 0.33 0.48 -7.67
N GLY A 194 -0.96 0.14 -7.77
CA GLY A 194 -1.38 -1.22 -8.03
C GLY A 194 -0.65 -1.81 -9.23
N PHE A 195 0.10 -2.90 -9.02
CA PHE A 195 1.07 -3.46 -9.98
C PHE A 195 0.43 -3.66 -11.36
N ARG A 196 0.71 -2.79 -12.35
CA ARG A 196 0.26 -3.04 -13.73
C ARG A 196 0.97 -4.31 -14.23
N LYS A 197 0.35 -4.99 -15.20
CA LYS A 197 0.87 -6.26 -15.76
C LYS A 197 2.40 -6.19 -15.88
N VAL A 198 3.13 -7.18 -15.36
CA VAL A 198 4.61 -7.18 -15.39
C VAL A 198 5.03 -7.04 -16.85
N GLU A 199 5.52 -5.87 -17.20
CA GLU A 199 6.17 -5.64 -18.48
C GLU A 199 7.58 -6.19 -18.39
N HIS A 200 8.04 -6.77 -19.48
CA HIS A 200 9.42 -7.23 -19.55
C HIS A 200 10.30 -5.98 -19.52
N ALA A 201 11.26 -5.97 -18.59
CA ALA A 201 12.24 -4.91 -18.45
C ALA A 201 13.64 -5.52 -18.50
N MET A 202 14.65 -4.72 -18.81
CA MET A 202 16.03 -5.18 -18.71
C MET A 202 16.33 -5.55 -17.26
N LEU A 203 17.23 -6.53 -17.03
CA LEU A 203 17.56 -7.02 -15.69
C LEU A 203 17.95 -5.90 -14.71
N GLY A 204 18.61 -4.84 -15.19
CA GLY A 204 18.98 -3.67 -14.37
C GLY A 204 17.81 -2.79 -13.92
N ASP A 205 16.69 -2.83 -14.65
CA ASP A 205 15.49 -2.01 -14.38
C ASP A 205 14.45 -2.77 -13.54
N ILE A 206 14.67 -4.07 -13.30
CA ILE A 206 13.77 -4.88 -12.48
C ILE A 206 14.09 -4.65 -11.00
N ASN A 207 13.09 -4.19 -10.26
CA ASN A 207 13.19 -4.05 -8.82
C ASN A 207 13.01 -5.41 -8.11
N PHE A 208 14.11 -5.98 -7.63
CA PHE A 208 14.12 -7.25 -6.87
C PHE A 208 14.00 -7.07 -5.34
N LYS A 209 13.58 -5.89 -4.87
CA LYS A 209 13.38 -5.66 -3.43
C LYS A 209 12.34 -6.63 -2.87
N SER A 210 12.68 -7.26 -1.74
CA SER A 210 11.74 -8.09 -0.99
C SER A 210 10.60 -7.26 -0.42
N ALA A 211 9.47 -7.89 -0.11
CA ALA A 211 8.34 -7.24 0.57
C ALA A 211 8.76 -6.54 1.88
N LYS A 212 9.72 -7.12 2.61
CA LYS A 212 10.30 -6.52 3.83
C LYS A 212 11.05 -5.22 3.53
N SER A 213 11.81 -5.20 2.44
CA SER A 213 12.53 -4.00 2.00
C SER A 213 11.56 -2.91 1.53
N LEU A 214 10.58 -3.28 0.70
CA LEU A 214 9.52 -2.36 0.25
C LEU A 214 8.70 -1.80 1.43
N ARG A 215 8.43 -2.63 2.45
CA ARG A 215 7.75 -2.21 3.70
C ARG A 215 8.56 -1.14 4.41
N LYS A 216 9.86 -1.39 4.57
CA LYS A 216 10.75 -0.46 5.22
C LYS A 216 10.78 0.86 4.44
N ASP A 217 10.98 0.81 3.13
CA ASP A 217 11.01 1.99 2.28
C ASP A 217 9.71 2.80 2.38
N LEU A 218 8.55 2.16 2.37
CA LEU A 218 7.26 2.85 2.50
C LEU A 218 7.10 3.50 3.88
N ASN A 219 7.42 2.77 4.94
CA ASN A 219 7.39 3.32 6.29
C ASN A 219 8.36 4.49 6.43
N ASP A 220 9.60 4.34 5.97
CA ASP A 220 10.61 5.41 5.98
C ASP A 220 10.13 6.62 5.18
N ASN A 221 9.46 6.43 4.04
CA ASN A 221 8.89 7.55 3.26
C ASN A 221 7.75 8.25 4.01
N ILE A 222 6.82 7.48 4.60
CA ILE A 222 5.72 8.04 5.40
C ILE A 222 6.29 8.76 6.62
N ASP A 223 7.25 8.17 7.31
CA ASP A 223 7.90 8.72 8.50
C ASP A 223 8.75 9.94 8.16
N ASN A 224 9.49 9.96 7.04
CA ASN A 224 10.23 11.14 6.58
C ASN A 224 9.28 12.31 6.29
N VAL A 225 8.10 12.05 5.72
CA VAL A 225 7.07 13.07 5.58
C VAL A 225 6.62 13.57 6.96
N LEU A 226 6.48 12.69 7.96
CA LEU A 226 6.13 13.08 9.34
C LEU A 226 7.27 13.80 10.09
N ILE A 227 8.55 13.43 9.86
CA ILE A 227 9.74 13.94 10.55
C ILE A 227 10.19 15.28 9.97
N SER A 228 10.21 15.43 8.64
CA SER A 228 10.46 16.70 7.95
C SER A 228 9.53 17.82 8.45
N ARG A 229 8.39 17.44 9.03
CA ARG A 229 7.43 18.34 9.68
C ARG A 229 7.79 18.67 11.13
N ARG A 230 8.34 17.73 11.90
CA ARG A 230 8.82 17.98 13.28
C ARG A 230 10.07 18.85 13.31
N SER A 231 10.89 18.81 12.26
CA SER A 231 12.09 19.62 12.09
C SER A 231 11.86 20.94 11.34
N SER A 232 10.62 21.45 11.30
CA SER A 232 10.35 22.82 10.82
C SER A 232 10.82 23.93 11.77
N SER A 233 11.82 23.66 12.61
CA SER A 233 12.88 24.64 12.90
C SER A 233 13.89 24.58 11.76
N SER A 234 13.76 25.50 10.79
CA SER A 234 14.69 25.70 9.67
C SER A 234 16.15 25.42 10.05
N GLN A 235 16.68 24.25 9.71
CA GLN A 235 18.11 24.13 9.52
C GLN A 235 18.38 24.62 8.10
N HIS A 236 18.60 25.93 8.00
CA HIS A 236 19.21 26.55 6.84
C HIS A 236 20.58 25.89 6.67
N LEU A 237 20.68 24.88 5.82
CA LEU A 237 21.98 24.38 5.38
C LEU A 237 22.71 25.59 4.79
N PRO A 238 23.89 25.98 5.32
CA PRO A 238 24.61 27.12 4.80
C PRO A 238 24.86 26.87 3.32
N THR A 239 24.46 27.82 2.47
CA THR A 239 24.82 27.81 1.06
C THR A 239 26.31 28.07 0.97
N ILE A 240 27.08 26.98 0.92
CA ILE A 240 28.53 27.08 0.79
C ILE A 240 28.83 27.33 -0.70
N PRO A 241 29.50 28.43 -1.07
CA PRO A 241 29.92 28.65 -2.45
C PRO A 241 30.92 27.57 -2.87
N ILE A 242 30.84 27.16 -4.13
CA ILE A 242 31.78 26.18 -4.73
C ILE A 242 33.20 26.66 -4.45
N PRO A 243 34.06 25.85 -3.81
CA PRO A 243 35.41 26.26 -3.47
C PRO A 243 36.23 26.49 -4.74
N SER A 244 37.00 27.58 -4.77
CA SER A 244 37.92 27.86 -5.86
C SER A 244 39.05 26.82 -5.92
N ASP A 245 39.59 26.58 -7.11
CA ASP A 245 40.68 25.61 -7.34
C ASP A 245 41.89 25.86 -6.41
N SER A 246 42.16 27.12 -6.07
CA SER A 246 43.23 27.50 -5.15
C SER A 246 43.01 26.96 -3.73
N LYS A 247 41.75 26.96 -3.25
CA LYS A 247 41.39 26.42 -1.92
C LYS A 247 41.45 24.90 -1.91
N ILE A 248 41.04 24.27 -3.00
CA ILE A 248 41.10 22.81 -3.20
C ILE A 248 42.57 22.35 -3.19
N ASN A 249 43.44 23.03 -3.93
CA ASN A 249 44.88 22.72 -3.96
C ASN A 249 45.55 22.93 -2.60
N TYR A 250 45.19 23.99 -1.87
CA TYR A 250 45.67 24.20 -0.51
C TYR A 250 45.26 23.05 0.43
N PHE A 251 44.02 22.57 0.31
CA PHE A 251 43.50 21.45 1.08
C PHE A 251 44.25 20.14 0.78
N TYR A 252 44.46 19.81 -0.50
CA TYR A 252 45.23 18.63 -0.89
C TYR A 252 46.68 18.69 -0.40
N ARG A 253 47.33 19.85 -0.48
CA ARG A 253 48.68 20.05 0.09
C ARG A 253 48.70 19.81 1.60
N ARG A 254 47.70 20.31 2.33
CA ARG A 254 47.60 20.12 3.78
C ARG A 254 47.34 18.65 4.14
N LEU A 255 46.50 17.95 3.37
CA LEU A 255 46.26 16.51 3.49
C LEU A 255 47.54 15.70 3.24
N HIS A 256 48.29 16.04 2.19
CA HIS A 256 49.54 15.35 1.86
C HIS A 256 50.58 15.47 2.98
N ASN A 257 50.62 16.61 3.66
CA ASN A 257 51.53 16.85 4.78
C ASN A 257 51.09 16.18 6.10
N THR A 258 49.95 15.49 6.12
CA THR A 258 49.57 14.66 7.28
C THR A 258 50.24 13.30 7.20
N LYS A 259 50.56 12.70 8.35
CA LYS A 259 51.19 11.35 8.42
C LYS A 259 50.29 10.20 7.92
N GLY A 260 49.08 10.50 7.45
CA GLY A 260 48.15 9.52 6.89
C GLY A 260 48.31 9.39 5.38
N LYS A 261 47.86 8.26 4.82
CA LYS A 261 47.77 8.05 3.37
C LYS A 261 46.30 8.18 2.90
N PRO A 262 45.77 9.39 2.70
CA PRO A 262 44.37 9.57 2.29
C PRO A 262 44.16 9.11 0.84
N VAL A 263 43.15 8.25 0.62
CA VAL A 263 42.81 7.66 -0.69
C VAL A 263 42.53 8.71 -1.76
N ILE A 264 41.95 9.86 -1.39
CA ILE A 264 41.63 10.93 -2.35
C ILE A 264 42.86 11.44 -3.11
N LEU A 265 44.07 11.36 -2.52
CA LEU A 265 45.31 11.80 -3.18
C LEU A 265 45.82 10.84 -4.26
N SER A 266 45.31 9.60 -4.31
CA SER A 266 45.66 8.67 -5.39
C SER A 266 44.98 9.04 -6.72
N LEU A 267 43.87 9.80 -6.64
CA LEU A 267 43.08 10.26 -7.78
C LEU A 267 43.55 11.62 -8.31
N THR A 268 44.36 12.35 -7.55
CA THR A 268 44.94 13.63 -7.98
C THR A 268 46.25 13.41 -8.70
N GLU A 269 46.36 13.80 -9.97
CA GLU A 269 47.54 13.57 -10.84
C GLU A 269 48.87 14.00 -10.18
N GLN A 270 48.85 15.09 -9.41
CA GLN A 270 50.04 15.63 -8.74
C GLN A 270 50.58 14.76 -7.59
N TYR A 271 49.73 13.94 -6.96
CA TYR A 271 50.10 13.13 -5.80
C TYR A 271 50.01 11.63 -6.05
N SER A 272 49.31 11.20 -7.11
CA SER A 272 49.10 9.81 -7.49
C SER A 272 50.38 8.94 -7.50
N PRO A 273 51.56 9.41 -7.98
CA PRO A 273 52.78 8.61 -8.01
C PRO A 273 53.30 8.19 -6.62
N LEU A 274 52.93 8.91 -5.55
CA LEU A 274 53.36 8.64 -4.17
C LEU A 274 52.44 7.63 -3.45
N TYR A 275 51.34 7.24 -4.10
CA TYR A 275 50.27 6.43 -3.53
C TYR A 275 50.05 5.12 -4.31
N VAL A 276 51.07 4.68 -5.05
CA VAL A 276 51.07 3.38 -5.72
C VAL A 276 51.12 2.26 -4.66
N PRO A 277 50.18 1.29 -4.68
CA PRO A 277 50.24 0.14 -3.80
C PRO A 277 51.54 -0.63 -4.04
N THR A 278 52.34 -0.86 -2.99
CA THR A 278 53.45 -1.79 -3.05
C THR A 278 52.89 -3.20 -3.10
N CYS A 279 53.12 -3.89 -4.22
CA CYS A 279 52.82 -5.30 -4.41
C CYS A 279 53.56 -6.18 -3.40
#